data_AF-A0A2G2M149-F1
#
_entry.id   AF-A0A2G2M149-F1
#
_cell.length_a   1.000
_cell.length_b   1.000
_cell.length_c   1.000
_cell.angle_alpha   90.00
_cell.angle_beta   90.00
_cell.angle_gamma   90.00
#
_symmetry.space_group_name_H-M   'P 1'
#
loop_
_entity.id
_entity.type
_entity.pdbx_description
1 polymer ?
#
loop_
_entity_poly.entity_id
_entity_poly.type
_entity_poly.pdbx_seq_one_letter_code
_entity_poly.pdbx_strand_id
1 'polypeptide(L)'
;MGFLFANTPLSWAILWAQPLLLLAYGLFILSLLGRQVNALVRPAHLIVHFIDGLSTSIIEASKWLAVTMALGVAALVVTRYVFGVSAIKAQESIIYMYALLFLLAAPATLMTDGHVRVDILYEKLSARGQAIVDILGTTFLLMPVAILIFKYGGAFAARAWVFKEGSAEASGLPMVYLLKTAIPVFAALMMAQGSAMALRAALFLYGAPLPTPQRIDEPV
;
A
#
# COMPACT_ATOMS: atom_id res chain seq x y z
N MET A 1 14.51 -19.18 -20.88
CA MET A 1 14.28 -20.32 -19.97
C MET A 1 13.60 -19.84 -18.69
N GLY A 2 12.42 -20.39 -18.36
CA GLY A 2 11.87 -20.49 -16.99
C GLY A 2 11.24 -19.25 -16.32
N PHE A 3 10.08 -18.76 -16.76
CA PHE A 3 9.23 -17.87 -15.91
C PHE A 3 8.22 -18.72 -15.11
N LEU A 4 8.72 -19.23 -13.97
CA LEU A 4 8.20 -20.36 -13.17
C LEU A 4 6.92 -20.15 -12.35
N PHE A 5 6.06 -19.16 -12.63
CA PHE A 5 4.84 -18.95 -11.82
C PHE A 5 3.54 -18.72 -12.59
N ALA A 6 3.54 -18.79 -13.91
CA ALA A 6 2.33 -18.55 -14.71
C ALA A 6 1.59 -19.83 -15.16
N ASN A 7 2.21 -21.01 -15.05
CA ASN A 7 1.58 -22.27 -15.49
C ASN A 7 2.01 -23.50 -14.69
N THR A 8 2.52 -23.30 -13.47
CA THR A 8 2.81 -24.42 -12.57
C THR A 8 1.55 -24.76 -11.79
N PRO A 9 1.23 -26.04 -11.55
CA PRO A 9 0.13 -26.43 -10.66
C PRO A 9 0.26 -25.80 -9.25
N LEU A 10 1.50 -25.45 -8.85
CA LEU A 10 1.80 -24.68 -7.64
C LEU A 10 1.18 -23.27 -7.63
N SER A 11 1.16 -22.57 -8.77
CA SER A 11 0.61 -21.21 -8.88
C SER A 11 -0.92 -21.16 -8.79
N TRP A 12 -1.58 -22.24 -9.23
CA TRP A 12 -3.01 -22.50 -9.04
C TRP A 12 -3.29 -22.93 -7.60
N ALA A 13 -2.44 -23.78 -7.02
CA ALA A 13 -2.54 -24.17 -5.61
C ALA A 13 -2.48 -22.96 -4.67
N ILE A 14 -1.68 -21.93 -4.97
CA ILE A 14 -1.65 -20.68 -4.18
C ILE A 14 -2.98 -19.89 -4.29
N LEU A 15 -3.63 -19.86 -5.47
CA LEU A 15 -4.93 -19.19 -5.64
C LEU A 15 -6.06 -19.94 -4.92
N TRP A 16 -6.05 -21.27 -4.96
CA TRP A 16 -7.00 -22.10 -4.21
C TRP A 16 -6.69 -22.14 -2.71
N ALA A 17 -5.43 -21.95 -2.33
CA ALA A 17 -5.02 -21.83 -0.94
C ALA A 17 -5.24 -20.42 -0.37
N GLN A 18 -5.47 -19.38 -1.19
CA GLN A 18 -5.72 -18.02 -0.68
C GLN A 18 -6.91 -17.95 0.27
N PRO A 19 -8.10 -18.53 -0.02
CA PRO A 19 -9.19 -18.61 0.94
C PRO A 19 -8.78 -19.28 2.24
N LEU A 20 -7.97 -20.35 2.17
CA LEU A 20 -7.46 -21.08 3.32
C LEU A 20 -6.38 -20.33 4.09
N LEU A 21 -5.54 -19.53 3.42
CA LEU A 21 -4.53 -18.68 4.03
C LEU A 21 -5.16 -17.44 4.68
N LEU A 22 -6.22 -16.89 4.09
CA LEU A 22 -7.03 -15.84 4.70
C LEU A 22 -7.84 -16.38 5.89
N LEU A 23 -8.36 -17.60 5.78
CA LEU A 23 -8.95 -18.33 6.90
C LEU A 23 -7.91 -18.64 7.96
N ALA A 24 -6.69 -19.05 7.61
CA ALA A 24 -5.62 -19.36 8.55
C ALA A 24 -5.04 -18.08 9.20
N TYR A 25 -4.95 -16.98 8.46
CA TYR A 25 -4.56 -15.66 8.97
C TYR A 25 -5.64 -15.09 9.89
N GLY A 26 -6.90 -15.19 9.47
CA GLY A 26 -8.07 -14.91 10.30
C GLY A 26 -8.07 -15.79 11.54
N LEU A 27 -7.91 -17.11 11.41
CA LEU A 27 -7.83 -18.07 12.51
C LEU A 27 -6.60 -17.87 13.39
N PHE A 28 -5.48 -17.38 12.85
CA PHE A 28 -4.29 -17.04 13.62
C PHE A 28 -4.56 -15.82 14.49
N ILE A 29 -5.17 -14.78 13.92
CA ILE A 29 -5.69 -13.62 14.67
C ILE A 29 -6.78 -14.07 15.67
N LEU A 30 -7.66 -15.00 15.28
CA LEU A 30 -8.67 -15.58 16.15
C LEU A 30 -8.07 -16.56 17.18
N SER A 31 -6.85 -17.08 16.98
CA SER A 31 -6.17 -17.96 17.94
C SER A 31 -5.37 -17.15 18.96
N LEU A 32 -4.91 -15.96 18.54
CA LEU A 32 -4.54 -14.89 19.46
C LEU A 32 -5.73 -14.46 20.31
N LEU A 33 -6.99 -14.78 19.90
CA LEU A 33 -8.15 -14.55 20.76
C LEU A 33 -8.21 -15.43 22.03
N GLY A 34 -7.47 -16.55 22.09
CA GLY A 34 -7.69 -17.59 23.10
C GLY A 34 -6.61 -17.78 24.18
N ARG A 35 -5.41 -17.19 24.03
CA ARG A 35 -4.23 -17.52 24.87
C ARG A 35 -3.60 -16.28 25.49
N GLN A 36 -3.18 -16.39 26.76
CA GLN A 36 -2.54 -15.33 27.58
C GLN A 36 -1.63 -14.39 26.76
N VAL A 37 -2.17 -13.19 26.49
CA VAL A 37 -1.73 -12.26 25.43
C VAL A 37 -0.47 -11.46 25.82
N ASN A 38 -0.11 -11.41 27.10
CA ASN A 38 0.95 -10.52 27.62
C ASN A 38 2.36 -10.76 27.02
N ALA A 39 2.69 -12.00 26.63
CA ALA A 39 3.99 -12.31 26.04
C ALA A 39 4.11 -11.90 24.55
N LEU A 40 2.97 -11.86 23.84
CA LEU A 40 2.91 -11.56 22.40
C LEU A 40 2.59 -10.10 22.09
N VAL A 41 2.12 -9.34 23.08
CA VAL A 41 1.84 -7.89 22.97
C VAL A 41 3.08 -7.08 22.64
N ARG A 42 4.21 -7.36 23.29
CA ARG A 42 5.48 -6.65 23.08
C ARG A 42 5.98 -6.75 21.63
N PRO A 43 6.16 -7.94 21.02
CA PRO A 43 6.59 -8.03 19.63
C PRO A 43 5.54 -7.46 18.66
N ALA A 44 4.25 -7.58 18.96
CA ALA A 44 3.19 -6.99 18.14
C ALA A 44 3.30 -5.46 18.06
N HIS A 45 3.50 -4.78 19.19
CA HIS A 45 3.71 -3.33 19.18
C HIS A 45 4.95 -2.91 18.40
N LEU A 46 6.07 -3.65 18.51
CA LEU A 46 7.29 -3.34 17.76
C LEU A 46 7.07 -3.41 16.24
N ILE A 47 6.34 -4.43 15.78
CA ILE A 47 6.02 -4.57 14.34
C ILE A 47 5.14 -3.42 13.88
N VAL A 48 4.12 -3.06 14.66
CA VAL A 48 3.22 -1.94 14.35
C VAL A 48 3.99 -0.63 14.26
N HIS A 49 4.81 -0.30 15.27
CA HIS A 49 5.61 0.92 15.27
C HIS A 49 6.60 0.99 14.11
N PHE A 50 7.21 -0.14 13.72
CA PHE A 50 8.08 -0.19 12.56
C PHE A 50 7.33 0.11 11.26
N ILE A 51 6.15 -0.49 11.08
CA ILE A 51 5.30 -0.26 9.90
C ILE A 51 4.83 1.20 9.86
N ASP A 52 4.40 1.77 10.99
CA ASP A 52 3.96 3.17 11.06
C ASP A 52 5.12 4.15 10.79
N GLY A 53 6.32 3.85 11.29
CA GLY A 53 7.51 4.65 11.01
C GLY A 53 7.87 4.67 9.52
N LEU A 54 7.73 3.52 8.84
CA LEU A 54 7.86 3.46 7.37
C LEU A 54 6.77 4.29 6.67
N SER A 55 5.51 4.12 7.06
CA SER A 55 4.38 4.87 6.50
C SER A 55 4.54 6.38 6.68
N THR A 56 5.01 6.83 7.84
CA THR A 56 5.29 8.24 8.12
C THR A 56 6.40 8.79 7.23
N SER A 57 7.48 8.01 7.06
CA SER A 57 8.58 8.39 6.16
C SER A 57 8.12 8.50 4.70
N ILE A 58 7.21 7.63 4.29
CA ILE A 58 6.60 7.66 2.96
C ILE A 58 5.73 8.91 2.78
N ILE A 59 4.90 9.27 3.77
CA ILE A 59 4.10 10.50 3.75
C ILE A 59 5.01 11.72 3.56
N GLU A 60 6.11 11.81 4.31
CA GLU A 60 7.03 12.93 4.22
C GLU A 60 7.70 13.00 2.84
N ALA A 61 8.16 11.87 2.30
CA ALA A 61 8.68 11.80 0.94
C ALA A 61 7.64 12.20 -0.11
N SER A 62 6.38 11.78 0.05
CA SER A 62 5.27 12.11 -0.84
C SER A 62 4.94 13.61 -0.83
N LYS A 63 5.07 14.31 0.30
CA LYS A 63 4.87 15.78 0.37
C LYS A 63 5.89 16.51 -0.51
N TRP A 64 7.18 16.17 -0.39
CA TRP A 64 8.23 16.78 -1.20
C TRP A 64 8.11 16.41 -2.68
N LEU A 65 7.68 15.18 -2.98
CA LEU A 65 7.38 14.76 -4.35
C LEU A 65 6.23 15.58 -4.95
N ALA A 66 5.18 15.86 -4.19
CA ALA A 66 4.04 16.67 -4.63
C ALA A 66 4.46 18.11 -4.97
N VAL A 67 5.25 18.75 -4.11
CA VAL A 67 5.78 20.10 -4.35
C VAL A 67 6.66 20.11 -5.60
N THR A 68 7.55 19.13 -5.74
CA THR A 68 8.43 19.02 -6.91
C THR A 68 7.62 18.84 -8.20
N MET A 69 6.55 18.04 -8.15
CA MET A 69 5.66 17.82 -9.29
C MET A 69 4.93 19.11 -9.67
N ALA A 70 4.42 19.86 -8.69
CA ALA A 70 3.73 21.13 -8.92
C ALA A 70 4.66 22.18 -9.58
N LEU A 71 5.89 22.29 -9.07
CA LEU A 71 6.92 23.15 -9.67
C LEU A 71 7.28 22.69 -11.09
N GLY A 72 7.39 21.38 -11.31
CA GLY A 72 7.65 20.80 -12.62
C GLY A 72 6.55 21.13 -13.64
N VAL A 73 5.28 21.03 -13.23
CA VAL A 73 4.14 21.42 -14.08
C VAL A 73 4.18 22.92 -14.39
N ALA A 74 4.42 23.77 -13.39
CA ALA A 74 4.51 25.21 -13.60
C ALA A 74 5.65 25.57 -14.58
N ALA A 75 6.82 24.96 -14.41
CA ALA A 75 7.96 25.15 -15.31
C ALA A 75 7.66 24.65 -16.73
N LEU A 76 6.96 23.53 -16.88
CA LEU A 76 6.55 22.99 -18.17
C LEU A 76 5.58 23.95 -18.89
N VAL A 77 4.60 24.50 -18.18
CA VAL A 77 3.64 25.48 -18.71
C VAL A 77 4.38 26.72 -19.19
N VAL A 78 5.29 27.29 -18.37
CA VAL A 78 6.10 28.45 -18.77
C VAL A 78 6.95 28.15 -20.00
N THR A 79 7.67 27.03 -20.00
CA THR A 79 8.53 26.62 -21.13
C THR A 79 7.72 26.44 -22.42
N ARG A 80 6.52 25.87 -22.32
CA ARG A 80 5.66 25.59 -23.47
C ARG A 80 5.01 26.85 -24.04
N TYR A 81 4.48 27.73 -23.20
CA TYR A 81 3.69 28.88 -23.65
C TYR A 81 4.50 30.17 -23.83
N VAL A 82 5.57 30.35 -23.06
CA VAL A 82 6.44 31.55 -23.17
C VAL A 82 7.56 31.32 -24.16
N PHE A 83 8.22 30.16 -24.08
CA PHE A 83 9.40 29.85 -24.92
C PHE A 83 9.07 28.99 -26.14
N GLY A 84 7.85 28.46 -26.25
CA GLY A 84 7.43 27.62 -27.38
C GLY A 84 8.12 26.24 -27.42
N VAL A 85 8.79 25.82 -26.35
CA VAL A 85 9.56 24.57 -26.31
C VAL A 85 8.73 23.47 -25.64
N SER A 86 8.60 22.32 -26.31
CA SER A 86 7.99 21.12 -25.73
C SER A 86 9.07 20.13 -25.28
N ALA A 87 9.04 19.75 -24.00
CA ALA A 87 9.98 18.81 -23.41
C ALA A 87 9.26 17.51 -23.02
N ILE A 88 9.27 16.51 -23.92
CA ILE A 88 8.56 15.23 -23.73
C ILE A 88 9.02 14.53 -22.45
N LYS A 89 10.33 14.49 -22.17
CA LYS A 89 10.88 13.90 -20.94
C LYS A 89 10.35 14.57 -19.67
N ALA A 90 10.19 15.89 -19.68
CA ALA A 90 9.65 16.61 -18.53
C ALA A 90 8.17 16.29 -18.34
N GLN A 91 7.39 16.22 -19.42
CA GLN A 91 5.99 15.82 -19.37
C GLN A 91 5.82 14.39 -18.83
N GLU A 92 6.60 13.43 -19.32
CA GLU A 92 6.58 12.05 -18.81
C GLU A 92 7.05 11.95 -17.36
N SER A 93 8.06 12.74 -16.97
CA SER A 93 8.53 12.75 -15.57
C SER A 93 7.41 13.18 -14.61
N ILE A 94 6.58 14.15 -15.00
CA ILE A 94 5.42 14.58 -14.21
C ILE A 94 4.41 13.44 -14.08
N ILE A 95 4.14 12.69 -15.15
CA ILE A 95 3.25 11.52 -15.13
C ILE A 95 3.81 10.44 -14.18
N TYR A 96 5.13 10.22 -14.19
CA TYR A 96 5.78 9.24 -13.33
C TYR A 96 5.72 9.67 -11.87
N MET A 97 5.98 10.95 -11.58
CA MET A 97 5.85 11.52 -10.25
C MET A 97 4.42 11.42 -9.74
N TYR A 98 3.42 11.71 -10.57
CA TYR A 98 2.01 11.57 -10.22
C TYR A 98 1.66 10.11 -9.85
N ALA A 99 2.07 9.16 -10.68
CA ALA A 99 1.83 7.74 -10.43
C ALA A 99 2.55 7.26 -9.15
N LEU A 100 3.80 7.66 -8.93
CA LEU A 100 4.54 7.35 -7.70
C LEU A 100 3.90 7.98 -6.47
N LEU A 101 3.44 9.23 -6.57
CA LEU A 101 2.75 9.91 -5.49
C LEU A 101 1.51 9.12 -5.07
N PHE A 102 0.68 8.69 -6.02
CA PHE A 102 -0.49 7.87 -5.73
C PHE A 102 -0.13 6.50 -5.12
N LEU A 103 0.81 5.78 -5.74
CA LEU A 103 1.20 4.44 -5.31
C LEU A 103 1.95 4.41 -3.97
N LEU A 104 2.64 5.49 -3.60
CA LEU A 104 3.36 5.57 -2.33
C LEU A 104 2.49 6.18 -1.23
N ALA A 105 1.70 7.22 -1.54
CA ALA A 105 0.90 7.89 -0.52
C ALA A 105 -0.31 7.04 -0.08
N ALA A 106 -0.94 6.29 -0.98
CA ALA A 106 -2.14 5.52 -0.65
C ALA A 106 -1.94 4.55 0.54
N PRO A 107 -0.93 3.65 0.55
CA PRO A 107 -0.71 2.78 1.71
C PRO A 107 -0.55 3.52 3.03
N ALA A 108 0.09 4.69 3.00
CA ALA A 108 0.32 5.46 4.21
C ALA A 108 -0.94 6.23 4.67
N THR A 109 -1.83 6.65 3.75
CA THR A 109 -3.13 7.25 4.15
C THR A 109 -4.08 6.24 4.77
N LEU A 110 -3.86 4.92 4.56
CA LEU A 110 -4.59 3.88 5.29
C LEU A 110 -4.28 3.92 6.80
N MET A 111 -3.10 4.40 7.20
CA MET A 111 -2.74 4.59 8.61
C MET A 111 -3.57 5.68 9.29
N THR A 112 -3.90 6.73 8.54
CA THR A 112 -4.57 7.94 9.05
C THR A 112 -6.08 7.91 8.79
N ASP A 113 -6.64 6.74 8.49
CA ASP A 113 -8.04 6.56 8.07
C ASP A 113 -8.48 7.46 6.90
N GLY A 114 -7.53 7.88 6.05
CA GLY A 114 -7.81 8.69 4.87
C GLY A 114 -8.32 7.89 3.67
N HIS A 115 -8.47 6.57 3.81
CA HIS A 115 -9.14 5.74 2.82
C HIS A 115 -10.65 5.88 2.94
N VAL A 116 -11.35 5.96 1.79
CA VAL A 116 -12.81 6.04 1.75
C VAL A 116 -13.41 4.79 2.43
N ARG A 117 -13.82 4.95 3.68
CA ARG A 117 -14.61 3.97 4.44
C ARG A 117 -16.07 4.38 4.30
N VAL A 118 -16.99 3.49 4.64
CA VAL A 118 -18.41 3.86 4.78
C VAL A 118 -18.56 4.54 6.14
N ASP A 119 -18.10 5.79 6.23
CA ASP A 119 -17.92 6.53 7.50
C ASP A 119 -19.21 6.58 8.31
N ILE A 120 -20.36 6.79 7.65
CA ILE A 120 -21.67 6.86 8.29
C ILE A 120 -22.05 5.56 9.02
N LEU A 121 -21.62 4.41 8.50
CA LEU A 121 -21.89 3.12 9.13
C LEU A 121 -20.87 2.84 10.25
N TYR A 122 -19.61 3.21 10.02
CA TYR A 122 -18.51 2.99 10.96
C TYR A 122 -18.65 3.85 12.23
N GLU A 123 -19.04 5.12 12.10
CA GLU A 123 -19.26 6.04 13.22
C GLU A 123 -20.41 5.62 14.14
N LYS A 124 -21.39 4.89 13.61
CA LYS A 124 -22.55 4.39 14.39
C LYS A 124 -22.25 3.10 15.15
N LEU A 125 -21.11 2.45 14.90
CA LEU A 125 -20.72 1.22 15.57
C LEU A 125 -20.06 1.51 16.92
N SER A 126 -20.26 0.62 17.88
CA SER A 126 -19.45 0.62 19.11
C SER A 126 -17.98 0.38 18.76
N ALA A 127 -17.05 0.78 19.64
CA ALA A 127 -15.61 0.53 19.45
C ALA A 127 -15.28 -0.94 19.15
N ARG A 128 -16.02 -1.89 19.73
CA ARG A 128 -15.87 -3.32 19.42
C ARG A 128 -16.34 -3.66 18.00
N GLY A 129 -17.44 -3.06 17.55
CA GLY A 129 -17.94 -3.22 16.18
C GLY A 129 -16.97 -2.65 15.15
N GLN A 130 -16.38 -1.48 15.43
CA GLN A 130 -15.34 -0.86 14.60
C GLN A 130 -14.12 -1.78 14.44
N ALA A 131 -13.59 -2.32 15.55
CA ALA A 131 -12.48 -3.25 15.52
C ALA A 131 -12.78 -4.54 14.73
N ILE A 132 -13.99 -5.09 14.86
CA ILE A 132 -14.41 -6.26 14.07
C ILE A 132 -14.46 -5.93 12.59
N VAL A 133 -15.02 -4.77 12.22
CA VAL A 133 -15.07 -4.31 10.82
C VAL A 133 -13.66 -4.11 10.25
N ASP A 134 -12.71 -3.57 11.02
CA ASP A 134 -11.33 -3.38 10.57
C ASP A 134 -10.62 -4.72 10.32
N ILE A 135 -10.79 -5.70 11.21
CA ILE A 135 -10.22 -7.04 11.03
C ILE A 135 -10.82 -7.73 9.81
N LEU A 136 -12.16 -7.71 9.69
CA LEU A 136 -12.85 -8.38 8.58
C LEU A 136 -12.59 -7.66 7.25
N GLY A 137 -12.65 -6.34 7.22
CA GLY A 137 -12.34 -5.53 6.04
C GLY A 137 -10.90 -5.73 5.58
N THR A 138 -9.94 -5.75 6.50
CA THR A 138 -8.55 -6.04 6.15
C THR A 138 -8.42 -7.46 5.59
N THR A 139 -8.97 -8.45 6.27
CA THR A 139 -8.75 -9.87 5.93
C THR A 139 -9.49 -10.27 4.64
N PHE A 140 -10.73 -9.85 4.46
CA PHE A 140 -11.58 -10.33 3.37
C PHE A 140 -11.64 -9.39 2.17
N LEU A 141 -11.31 -8.10 2.34
CA LEU A 141 -11.34 -7.13 1.25
C LEU A 141 -9.94 -6.69 0.84
N LEU A 142 -9.18 -6.11 1.78
CA LEU A 142 -7.87 -5.53 1.47
C LEU A 142 -6.84 -6.59 1.07
N MET A 143 -6.63 -7.61 1.91
CA MET A 143 -5.61 -8.63 1.72
C MET A 143 -5.75 -9.40 0.40
N PRO A 144 -6.93 -9.96 0.03
CA PRO A 144 -7.06 -10.65 -1.24
C PRO A 144 -6.76 -9.75 -2.45
N VAL A 145 -7.25 -8.50 -2.46
CA VAL A 145 -6.97 -7.55 -3.55
C VAL A 145 -5.48 -7.22 -3.60
N ALA A 146 -4.86 -6.89 -2.47
CA ALA A 146 -3.45 -6.54 -2.41
C ALA A 146 -2.55 -7.72 -2.84
N ILE A 147 -2.87 -8.95 -2.45
CA ILE A 147 -2.14 -10.15 -2.90
C ILE A 147 -2.25 -10.34 -4.42
N LEU A 148 -3.42 -10.12 -5.01
CA LEU A 148 -3.60 -10.20 -6.47
C LEU A 148 -2.75 -9.12 -7.18
N ILE A 149 -2.78 -7.88 -6.70
CA ILE A 149 -1.96 -6.79 -7.25
C ILE A 149 -0.47 -7.13 -7.11
N PHE A 150 -0.03 -7.67 -5.96
CA PHE A 150 1.36 -8.07 -5.75
C PHE A 150 1.79 -9.14 -6.76
N LYS A 151 0.98 -10.19 -6.93
CA LYS A 151 1.29 -11.31 -7.84
C LYS A 151 1.34 -10.87 -9.31
N TYR A 152 0.27 -10.26 -9.80
CA TYR A 152 0.16 -9.89 -11.22
C TYR A 152 1.00 -8.65 -11.54
N GLY A 153 1.04 -7.67 -10.63
CA GLY A 153 1.90 -6.49 -10.72
C GLY A 153 3.38 -6.84 -10.65
N GLY A 154 3.76 -7.81 -9.80
CA GLY A 154 5.13 -8.34 -9.74
C GLY A 154 5.54 -9.00 -11.05
N ALA A 155 4.69 -9.84 -11.63
CA ALA A 155 4.95 -10.45 -12.94
C ALA A 155 5.02 -9.41 -14.07
N PHE A 156 4.20 -8.36 -14.00
CA PHE A 156 4.21 -7.25 -14.95
C PHE A 156 5.50 -6.43 -14.85
N ALA A 157 5.94 -6.08 -13.64
CA ALA A 157 7.19 -5.39 -13.38
C ALA A 157 8.40 -6.24 -13.82
N ALA A 158 8.41 -7.53 -13.49
CA ALA A 158 9.49 -8.43 -13.87
C ALA A 158 9.70 -8.48 -15.39
N ARG A 159 8.61 -8.56 -16.18
CA ARG A 159 8.70 -8.50 -17.65
C ARG A 159 9.30 -7.17 -18.12
N ALA A 160 8.87 -6.05 -17.54
CA ALA A 160 9.39 -4.73 -17.90
C ALA A 160 10.90 -4.60 -17.66
N TRP A 161 11.42 -5.20 -16.58
CA TRP A 161 12.86 -5.25 -16.30
C TRP A 161 13.65 -6.08 -17.30
N VAL A 162 13.12 -7.24 -17.72
CA VAL A 162 13.78 -8.10 -18.72
C VAL A 162 13.99 -7.36 -20.03
N PHE A 163 12.97 -6.63 -20.47
CA PHE A 163 13.03 -5.87 -21.73
C PHE A 163 13.59 -4.46 -21.56
N LYS A 164 13.96 -4.05 -20.33
CA LYS A 164 14.32 -2.67 -19.98
C LYS A 164 13.37 -1.66 -20.64
N GLU A 165 12.08 -1.86 -20.40
CA GLU A 165 11.01 -1.13 -21.09
C GLU A 165 11.17 0.38 -20.93
N GLY A 166 11.21 1.08 -22.06
CA GLY A 166 11.24 2.54 -22.16
C GLY A 166 9.93 3.10 -22.68
N SER A 167 9.83 4.43 -22.72
CA SER A 167 8.66 5.11 -23.27
C SER A 167 8.43 4.73 -24.74
N ALA A 168 7.15 4.74 -25.14
CA ALA A 168 6.74 4.59 -26.53
C ALA A 168 7.11 5.83 -27.37
N GLU A 169 7.33 6.97 -26.73
CA GLU A 169 7.75 8.21 -27.41
C GLU A 169 9.24 8.16 -27.77
N ALA A 170 9.57 8.60 -29.00
CA ALA A 170 10.94 8.55 -29.52
C ALA A 170 11.96 9.34 -28.67
N SER A 171 11.51 10.35 -27.91
CA SER A 171 12.34 11.12 -26.97
C SER A 171 11.88 10.98 -25.52
N GLY A 172 11.12 9.92 -25.20
CA GLY A 172 10.61 9.68 -23.85
C GLY A 172 11.65 9.15 -22.86
N LEU A 173 11.21 8.88 -21.64
CA LEU A 173 12.03 8.35 -20.56
C LEU A 173 12.27 6.85 -20.75
N PRO A 174 13.53 6.37 -20.72
CA PRO A 174 13.85 4.96 -20.95
C PRO A 174 13.60 4.06 -19.72
N MET A 175 12.89 4.57 -18.70
CA MET A 175 12.82 3.96 -17.37
C MET A 175 11.39 3.59 -16.93
N VAL A 176 10.54 3.15 -17.87
CA VAL A 176 9.16 2.68 -17.55
C VAL A 176 9.21 1.49 -16.60
N TYR A 177 10.22 0.63 -16.70
CA TYR A 177 10.37 -0.53 -15.82
C TYR A 177 10.49 -0.16 -14.33
N LEU A 178 11.10 1.00 -13.99
CA LEU A 178 11.14 1.52 -12.62
C LEU A 178 9.76 1.99 -12.15
N LEU A 179 8.97 2.58 -13.03
CA LEU A 179 7.60 2.96 -12.69
C LEU A 179 6.76 1.71 -12.41
N LYS A 180 6.89 0.66 -13.21
CA LYS A 180 6.12 -0.59 -13.04
C LYS A 180 6.48 -1.32 -11.74
N THR A 181 7.68 -1.15 -11.19
CA THR A 181 8.02 -1.72 -9.86
C THR A 181 7.27 -1.07 -8.71
N ALA A 182 6.76 0.14 -8.89
CA ALA A 182 5.96 0.79 -7.85
C ALA A 182 4.65 0.03 -7.58
N ILE A 183 4.14 -0.77 -8.53
CA ILE A 183 2.89 -1.54 -8.39
C ILE A 183 3.02 -2.66 -7.33
N PRO A 184 3.98 -3.61 -7.42
CA PRO A 184 4.15 -4.61 -6.37
C PRO A 184 4.61 -3.99 -5.04
N VAL A 185 5.38 -2.90 -5.07
CA VAL A 185 5.76 -2.17 -3.85
C VAL A 185 4.53 -1.59 -3.15
N PHE A 186 3.64 -0.94 -3.89
CA PHE A 186 2.34 -0.44 -3.39
C PHE A 186 1.54 -1.57 -2.70
N ALA A 187 1.41 -2.72 -3.36
CA ALA A 187 0.67 -3.84 -2.81
C ALA A 187 1.29 -4.39 -1.51
N ALA A 188 2.62 -4.48 -1.46
CA ALA A 188 3.34 -4.91 -0.26
C ALA A 188 3.14 -3.93 0.90
N LEU A 189 3.20 -2.62 0.63
CA LEU A 189 2.95 -1.58 1.63
C LEU A 189 1.50 -1.60 2.12
N MET A 190 0.52 -1.79 1.23
CA MET A 190 -0.91 -1.96 1.60
C MET A 190 -1.09 -3.16 2.54
N MET A 191 -0.49 -4.30 2.22
CA MET A 191 -0.56 -5.49 3.07
C MET A 191 0.07 -5.27 4.44
N ALA A 192 1.22 -4.58 4.49
CA ALA A 192 1.89 -4.26 5.75
C ALA A 192 1.02 -3.34 6.61
N GLN A 193 0.53 -2.22 6.05
CA GLN A 193 -0.30 -1.27 6.80
C GLN A 193 -1.65 -1.88 7.22
N GLY A 194 -2.29 -2.64 6.32
CA GLY A 194 -3.52 -3.37 6.64
C GLY A 194 -3.30 -4.36 7.79
N SER A 195 -2.20 -5.12 7.76
CA SER A 195 -1.85 -6.06 8.85
C SER A 195 -1.65 -5.34 10.18
N ALA A 196 -0.99 -4.17 10.19
CA ALA A 196 -0.81 -3.37 11.39
C ALA A 196 -2.15 -2.87 11.96
N MET A 197 -3.09 -2.48 11.09
CA MET A 197 -4.45 -2.09 11.47
C MET A 197 -5.25 -3.25 12.06
N ALA A 198 -5.24 -4.42 11.41
CA ALA A 198 -5.94 -5.60 11.92
C ALA A 198 -5.35 -6.10 13.26
N LEU A 199 -4.03 -6.04 13.42
CA LEU A 199 -3.35 -6.42 14.66
C LEU A 199 -3.72 -5.48 15.82
N ARG A 200 -3.77 -4.17 15.56
CA ARG A 200 -4.25 -3.16 16.52
C ARG A 200 -5.69 -3.40 16.95
N ALA A 201 -6.58 -3.62 16.00
CA ALA A 201 -7.99 -3.92 16.27
C ALA A 201 -8.13 -5.22 17.09
N ALA A 202 -7.33 -6.24 16.81
CA ALA A 202 -7.31 -7.48 17.57
C ALA A 202 -6.83 -7.26 19.01
N LEU A 203 -5.77 -6.48 19.23
CA LEU A 203 -5.26 -6.14 20.56
C LEU A 203 -6.30 -5.37 21.40
N PHE A 204 -7.04 -4.43 20.78
CA PHE A 204 -8.11 -3.69 21.45
C PHE A 204 -9.21 -4.61 22.01
N LEU A 205 -9.61 -5.64 21.26
CA LEU A 205 -10.62 -6.61 21.73
C LEU A 205 -10.18 -7.38 22.99
N TYR A 206 -8.87 -7.43 23.30
CA TYR A 206 -8.29 -8.01 24.52
C TYR A 206 -8.16 -7.05 25.71
N GLY A 207 -8.63 -5.81 25.58
CA GLY A 207 -8.54 -4.82 26.65
C GLY A 207 -7.26 -4.00 26.64
N ALA A 208 -6.48 -4.03 25.55
CA ALA A 208 -5.55 -2.93 25.27
C ALA A 208 -6.36 -1.66 24.96
N PRO A 209 -5.90 -0.46 25.37
CA PRO A 209 -6.55 0.78 24.97
C PRO A 209 -6.59 0.91 23.44
N LEU A 210 -7.66 1.52 22.90
CA LEU A 210 -7.75 1.79 21.45
C LEU A 210 -6.49 2.53 21.02
N PRO A 211 -5.81 2.08 19.95
CA PRO A 211 -4.92 2.97 19.24
C PRO A 211 -5.82 4.01 18.57
N THR A 212 -5.82 5.22 19.10
CA THR A 212 -6.39 6.38 18.41
C THR A 212 -5.73 6.44 17.02
N PRO A 213 -6.49 6.60 15.92
CA PRO A 213 -5.90 6.87 14.62
C PRO A 213 -4.93 8.04 14.77
N GLN A 214 -3.66 7.84 14.41
CA GLN A 214 -2.69 8.94 14.43
C GLN A 214 -3.17 9.99 13.43
N ARG A 215 -3.77 11.05 13.97
CA ARG A 215 -4.13 12.23 13.17
C ARG A 215 -2.84 12.81 12.62
N ILE A 216 -2.90 13.30 11.38
CA ILE A 216 -1.78 13.97 10.70
C ILE A 216 -1.20 15.12 11.54
N ASP A 217 -1.98 15.64 12.50
CA ASP A 217 -1.67 16.78 13.35
C ASP A 217 -0.96 16.41 14.66
N GLU A 218 -0.83 15.11 14.99
CA GLU A 218 -0.18 14.64 16.22
C GLU A 218 1.29 14.25 15.96
N PRO A 219 2.26 14.81 16.72
CA PRO A 219 3.67 14.45 16.56
C PRO A 219 3.95 13.00 17.02
N VAL A 220 4.85 12.32 16.30
CA VAL A 220 5.33 10.95 16.58
C VAL A 220 6.16 10.89 17.86
#